data_AF-A0AAX1Y9T5-F1
#
_entry.id   AF-A0AAX1Y9T5-F1
#
_cell.length_a   1.000
_cell.length_b   1.000
_cell.length_c   1.000
_cell.angle_alpha   90.00
_cell.angle_beta   90.00
_cell.angle_gamma   90.00
#
_symmetry.space_group_name_H-M   'P 1'
#
loop_
_entity.id
_entity.type
_entity.pdbx_description
1 polymer ?
#
loop_
_entity_poly.entity_id
_entity_poly.type
_entity_poly.pdbx_seq_one_letter_code
_entity_poly.pdbx_strand_id
1 'polypeptide(L)'
;MTYSKEIKRLYSQLLGKSLKTRMNEMGIYNNQIAYYNSDNKLVFIAESSVGQIIKGRRNLTFESSLAFQATLNYKTPRELFFPSSEFELQLIETIISTILTASCF
;
A
#
# COMPACT_ATOMS: atom_id res chain seq x y z
N MET A 1 22.10 4.81 11.23
CA MET A 1 20.67 4.62 10.87
C MET A 1 20.58 4.66 9.35
N THR A 2 20.11 3.62 8.67
CA THR A 2 20.02 3.65 7.20
C THR A 2 18.66 4.18 6.81
N TYR A 3 18.61 5.32 6.10
CA TYR A 3 17.36 5.95 5.62
C TYR A 3 16.46 4.97 4.86
N SER A 4 17.00 3.90 4.27
CA SER A 4 16.22 2.84 3.64
C SER A 4 15.11 2.25 4.52
N LYS A 5 15.37 1.98 5.80
CA LYS A 5 14.34 1.41 6.69
C LYS A 5 13.23 2.43 6.97
N GLU A 6 13.61 3.68 7.14
CA GLU A 6 12.70 4.78 7.42
C GLU A 6 11.84 5.13 6.21
N ILE A 7 12.45 5.24 5.04
CA ILE A 7 11.76 5.45 3.76
C ILE A 7 10.76 4.32 3.49
N LYS A 8 11.13 3.06 3.71
CA LYS A 8 10.20 1.91 3.58
C LYS A 8 9.01 2.04 4.53
N ARG A 9 9.22 2.50 5.76
CA ARG A 9 8.18 2.74 6.76
C ARG A 9 7.23 3.84 6.30
N LEU A 10 7.76 4.99 5.91
CA LEU A 10 7.00 6.15 5.43
C LEU A 10 6.16 5.79 4.19
N TYR A 11 6.78 5.12 3.23
CA TYR A 11 6.09 4.62 2.03
C TYR A 11 4.93 3.67 2.40
N SER A 12 5.18 2.69 3.26
CA SER A 12 4.14 1.71 3.65
C SER A 12 2.97 2.38 4.35
N GLN A 13 3.22 3.40 5.17
CA GLN A 13 2.18 4.20 5.84
C GLN A 13 1.34 5.00 4.86
N LEU A 14 1.99 5.71 3.94
CA LEU A 14 1.29 6.50 2.94
C LEU A 14 0.47 5.59 2.01
N LEU A 15 1.07 4.48 1.55
CA LEU A 15 0.40 3.53 0.68
C LEU A 15 -0.81 2.89 1.37
N GLY A 16 -0.64 2.45 2.63
CA GLY A 16 -1.73 1.88 3.41
C GLY A 16 -2.93 2.83 3.54
N LYS A 17 -2.67 4.12 3.76
CA LYS A 17 -3.72 5.17 3.79
C LYS A 17 -4.41 5.32 2.44
N SER A 18 -3.65 5.34 1.34
CA SER A 18 -4.20 5.44 -0.01
C SER A 18 -5.09 4.24 -0.35
N LEU A 19 -4.63 3.02 -0.04
CA LEU A 19 -5.40 1.79 -0.24
C LEU A 19 -6.70 1.81 0.58
N LYS A 20 -6.63 2.22 1.86
CA LYS A 20 -7.83 2.32 2.70
C LYS A 20 -8.84 3.33 2.16
N THR A 21 -8.35 4.46 1.64
CA THR A 21 -9.20 5.48 1.02
C THR A 21 -9.93 4.89 -0.18
N ARG A 22 -9.19 4.24 -1.09
CA ARG A 22 -9.77 3.57 -2.27
C ARG A 22 -10.76 2.47 -1.91
N MET A 23 -10.43 1.64 -0.92
CA MET A 23 -11.35 0.61 -0.40
C MET A 23 -12.65 1.22 0.08
N ASN A 24 -12.59 2.32 0.84
CA ASN A 24 -13.79 2.99 1.34
C ASN A 24 -14.62 3.60 0.21
N GLU A 25 -13.99 4.24 -0.79
CA GLU A 25 -14.67 4.79 -1.98
C GLU A 25 -15.44 3.70 -2.75
N MET A 26 -14.90 2.49 -2.78
CA MET A 26 -15.50 1.34 -3.49
C MET A 26 -16.43 0.50 -2.60
N GLY A 27 -16.57 0.80 -1.30
CA GLY A 27 -17.35 0.00 -0.36
C GLY A 27 -16.78 -1.40 -0.11
N ILE A 28 -15.44 -1.57 -0.20
CA ILE A 28 -14.74 -2.85 -0.05
C ILE A 28 -14.22 -3.01 1.39
N TYR A 29 -14.56 -4.14 2.00
CA TYR A 29 -14.12 -4.53 3.33
C TYR A 29 -12.82 -5.35 3.29
N ASN A 30 -12.13 -5.43 4.42
CA ASN A 30 -10.83 -6.07 4.52
C ASN A 30 -10.84 -7.56 4.12
N ASN A 31 -11.93 -8.27 4.41
CA ASN A 31 -12.11 -9.69 4.09
C ASN A 31 -12.47 -9.94 2.61
N GLN A 32 -12.57 -8.90 1.77
CA GLN A 32 -12.93 -9.01 0.36
C GLN A 32 -11.72 -8.85 -0.59
N ILE A 33 -10.52 -8.63 -0.07
CA ILE A 33 -9.30 -8.50 -0.88
C ILE A 33 -8.88 -9.88 -1.38
N ALA A 34 -8.99 -10.12 -2.69
CA ALA A 34 -8.72 -11.40 -3.33
C ALA A 34 -8.20 -11.27 -4.76
N TYR A 35 -7.65 -12.36 -5.30
CA TYR A 35 -7.26 -12.48 -6.71
C TYR A 35 -7.58 -13.89 -7.22
N TYR A 36 -7.67 -14.04 -8.54
CA TYR A 36 -7.69 -15.36 -9.18
C TYR A 36 -6.26 -15.86 -9.39
N ASN A 37 -5.97 -17.07 -8.93
CA ASN A 37 -4.70 -17.73 -9.20
C ASN A 37 -4.67 -18.37 -10.61
N SER A 38 -3.56 -19.03 -10.95
CA SER A 38 -3.38 -19.74 -12.23
C SER A 38 -4.42 -20.82 -12.51
N ASP A 39 -5.01 -21.40 -11.46
CA ASP A 39 -6.05 -22.43 -11.57
C ASP A 39 -7.46 -21.83 -11.59
N ASN A 40 -7.58 -20.52 -11.79
CA ASN A 40 -8.82 -19.76 -11.74
C ASN A 40 -9.59 -19.90 -10.41
N LYS A 41 -8.87 -20.18 -9.31
CA LYS A 41 -9.43 -20.20 -7.95
C LYS A 41 -9.28 -18.83 -7.32
N LEU A 42 -10.36 -18.38 -6.68
CA LEU A 42 -10.35 -17.13 -5.93
C LEU A 42 -9.61 -17.33 -4.59
N VAL A 43 -8.52 -16.59 -4.41
CA VAL A 43 -7.66 -16.62 -3.21
C VAL A 43 -7.80 -15.31 -2.45
N PHE A 44 -8.26 -15.40 -1.21
CA PHE A 44 -8.42 -14.25 -0.32
C PHE A 44 -7.17 -14.00 0.51
N ILE A 45 -6.82 -12.73 0.69
CA ILE A 45 -5.81 -12.34 1.67
C ILE A 45 -6.46 -12.32 3.05
N ALA A 46 -5.78 -12.91 4.03
CA ALA A 46 -6.27 -12.91 5.41
C ALA A 46 -6.59 -11.48 5.89
N GLU A 47 -7.75 -11.29 6.50
CA GLU A 47 -8.24 -9.98 6.93
C GLU A 47 -7.24 -9.24 7.84
N SER A 48 -6.59 -9.98 8.74
CA SER A 48 -5.55 -9.44 9.62
C SER A 48 -4.36 -8.90 8.83
N SER A 49 -3.93 -9.59 7.78
CA SER A 49 -2.86 -9.16 6.89
C SER A 49 -3.24 -7.90 6.13
N VAL A 50 -4.46 -7.85 5.56
CA VAL A 50 -5.01 -6.64 4.94
C VAL A 50 -5.00 -5.48 5.94
N GLY A 51 -5.46 -5.73 7.17
CA GLY A 51 -5.45 -4.78 8.27
C GLY A 51 -4.07 -4.23 8.63
N GLN A 52 -3.02 -5.06 8.60
CA GLN A 52 -1.65 -4.59 8.83
C GLN A 52 -1.12 -3.74 7.67
N ILE A 53 -1.47 -4.10 6.42
CA ILE A 53 -1.07 -3.36 5.22
C ILE A 53 -1.70 -1.97 5.19
N ILE A 54 -3.01 -1.86 5.37
CA ILE A 54 -3.69 -0.56 5.35
C ILE A 54 -3.29 0.37 6.51
N LYS A 55 -2.81 -0.21 7.63
CA LYS A 55 -2.22 0.55 8.75
C LYS A 55 -0.74 0.90 8.52
N GLY A 56 -0.16 0.50 7.39
CA GLY A 56 1.26 0.73 7.06
C GLY A 56 2.25 -0.02 7.95
N ARG A 57 1.79 -1.04 8.69
CA ARG A 57 2.64 -1.85 9.58
C ARG A 57 3.38 -2.95 8.83
N ARG A 58 2.92 -3.28 7.62
CA ARG A 58 3.53 -4.25 6.71
C ARG A 58 3.45 -3.72 5.28
N ASN A 59 4.47 -4.00 4.48
CA ASN A 59 4.43 -3.74 3.04
C ASN A 59 3.69 -4.87 2.29
N LEU A 60 3.31 -4.61 1.04
CA LEU A 60 2.70 -5.60 0.16
C LEU A 60 3.67 -6.74 -0.15
N THR A 61 3.19 -7.97 -0.03
CA THR A 61 3.77 -9.16 -0.69
C THR A 61 3.28 -9.23 -2.14
N PHE A 62 3.89 -10.09 -2.95
CA PHE A 62 3.44 -10.37 -4.31
C PHE A 62 1.96 -10.78 -4.37
N GLU A 63 1.52 -11.73 -3.55
CA GLU A 63 0.12 -12.16 -3.54
C GLU A 63 -0.83 -11.03 -3.13
N SER A 64 -0.45 -10.25 -2.10
CA SER A 64 -1.28 -9.11 -1.72
C SER A 64 -1.32 -8.03 -2.79
N SER A 65 -0.25 -7.80 -3.55
CA SER A 65 -0.27 -6.82 -4.64
C SER A 65 -1.17 -7.28 -5.78
N LEU A 66 -1.21 -8.58 -6.11
CA LEU A 66 -2.20 -9.12 -7.05
C LEU A 66 -3.63 -8.92 -6.54
N ALA A 67 -3.87 -9.24 -5.26
CA ALA A 67 -5.19 -9.14 -4.65
C ALA A 67 -5.72 -7.71 -4.59
N PHE A 68 -4.89 -6.76 -4.15
CA PHE A 68 -5.26 -5.34 -4.15
C PHE A 68 -5.46 -4.80 -5.56
N GLN A 69 -4.63 -5.19 -6.54
CA GLN A 69 -4.84 -4.77 -7.93
C GLN A 69 -6.18 -5.25 -8.47
N ALA A 70 -6.44 -6.55 -8.35
CA ALA A 70 -7.67 -7.16 -8.85
C ALA A 70 -8.91 -6.59 -8.17
N THR A 71 -8.91 -6.53 -6.83
CA THR A 71 -10.10 -6.11 -6.06
C THR A 71 -10.39 -4.62 -6.21
N LEU A 72 -9.36 -3.77 -6.26
CA LEU A 72 -9.52 -2.31 -6.39
C LEU A 72 -9.53 -1.82 -7.85
N ASN A 73 -9.52 -2.76 -8.80
CA ASN A 73 -9.55 -2.51 -10.23
C ASN A 73 -8.43 -1.58 -10.72
N TYR A 74 -7.21 -1.79 -10.20
CA TYR A 74 -6.01 -1.16 -10.74
C TYR A 74 -5.56 -1.92 -11.99
N LYS A 75 -5.35 -1.20 -13.09
CA LYS A 75 -5.03 -1.80 -14.40
C LYS A 75 -3.57 -2.21 -14.50
N THR A 76 -2.70 -1.56 -13.73
CA THR A 76 -1.27 -1.83 -13.74
C THR A 76 -0.70 -1.85 -12.32
N PRO A 77 0.45 -2.52 -12.11
CA PRO A 77 1.16 -2.46 -10.83
C PRO A 77 1.52 -1.03 -10.44
N ARG A 78 1.80 -0.15 -11.42
CA ARG A 78 2.11 1.25 -11.15
C ARG A 78 0.95 1.96 -10.44
N GLU A 79 -0.28 1.77 -10.90
CA GLU A 79 -1.46 2.39 -10.28
C GLU A 79 -1.69 1.90 -8.84
N LEU A 80 -1.22 0.69 -8.50
CA LEU A 80 -1.25 0.22 -7.12
C LEU A 80 -0.13 0.87 -6.28
N PHE A 81 1.11 0.83 -6.75
CA PHE A 81 2.28 1.24 -5.97
C PHE A 81 2.48 2.77 -5.90
N PHE A 82 1.96 3.50 -6.90
CA PHE A 82 2.01 4.96 -7.05
C PHE A 82 0.65 5.46 -7.58
N PRO A 83 -0.39 5.47 -6.72
CA PRO A 83 -1.78 5.61 -7.14
C PRO A 83 -2.17 6.98 -7.70
N SER A 84 -1.40 8.03 -7.44
CA SER A 84 -1.66 9.37 -7.99
C SER A 84 -0.41 10.25 -7.92
N SER A 85 -0.40 11.33 -8.70
CA SER A 85 0.65 12.36 -8.59
C SER A 85 0.67 13.03 -7.21
N GLU A 86 -0.49 13.15 -6.57
CA GLU A 86 -0.59 13.66 -5.19
C GLU A 86 0.11 12.73 -4.20
N PHE A 87 -0.06 11.41 -4.36
CA PHE A 87 0.68 10.44 -3.57
C PHE A 87 2.19 10.53 -3.79
N GLU A 88 2.62 10.64 -5.06
CA GLU A 88 4.04 10.77 -5.42
C GLU A 88 4.65 12.02 -4.79
N LEU A 89 3.95 13.16 -4.84
CA LEU A 89 4.41 14.42 -4.25
C LEU A 89 4.50 14.32 -2.71
N GLN A 90 3.44 13.83 -2.05
CA GLN A 90 3.43 13.64 -0.60
C GLN A 90 4.57 12.71 -0.14
N LEU A 91 4.87 11.65 -0.90
CA LEU A 91 5.98 10.76 -0.59
C LEU A 91 7.33 11.49 -0.66
N ILE A 92 7.57 12.25 -1.73
CA ILE A 92 8.80 13.02 -1.91
C ILE A 92 8.97 14.04 -0.79
N GLU A 93 7.94 14.84 -0.51
CA GLU A 93 7.93 15.83 0.57
C GLU A 93 8.24 15.18 1.91
N THR A 94 7.55 14.08 2.25
CA THR A 94 7.76 13.37 3.52
C THR A 94 9.19 12.85 3.66
N ILE A 95 9.77 12.31 2.58
CA ILE A 95 11.17 11.83 2.58
C ILE A 95 12.14 12.99 2.78
N ILE A 96 11.99 14.08 2.01
CA ILE A 96 12.86 15.26 2.10
C ILE A 96 12.78 15.86 3.51
N SER A 97 11.58 16.10 4.03
CA SER A 97 11.38 16.61 5.38
C SER A 97 12.05 15.71 6.41
N THR A 98 11.88 14.40 6.31
CA THR A 98 12.51 13.44 7.24
C THR A 98 14.03 13.54 7.21
N ILE A 99 14.65 13.63 6.02
CA ILE A 99 16.10 13.77 5.87
C ILE A 99 16.59 15.09 6.46
N LEU A 100 15.89 16.19 6.19
CA LEU A 100 16.26 17.53 6.67
C LEU A 100 16.11 17.68 8.19
N THR A 101 15.14 17.00 8.81
CA THR A 101 14.93 17.06 10.27
C THR A 101 15.68 15.97 11.04
N ALA A 102 16.22 14.95 10.37
CA ALA A 102 16.96 13.88 11.03
C ALA A 102 18.27 14.36 11.68
N SER A 103 18.82 15.50 11.25
CA SER A 103 19.97 16.17 11.89
C SER A 103 19.61 17.03 13.09
N CYS A 104 18.32 17.15 13.44
CA CYS A 104 17.84 17.92 14.60
C CYS A 104 17.69 17.07 15.89
N PHE A 105 18.11 15.81 15.86
CA PHE A 105 18.12 14.87 16.99
C PHE A 105 19.46 14.12 17.03
#